data_AF-A0A090WDU7-F1
#
_entry.id   AF-A0A090WDU7-F1
#
_cell.length_a   1.000
_cell.length_b   1.000
_cell.length_c   1.000
_cell.angle_alpha   90.00
_cell.angle_beta   90.00
_cell.angle_gamma   90.00
#
_symmetry.space_group_name_H-M   'P 1'
#
loop_
_entity.id
_entity.type
_entity.pdbx_description
1 polymer ?
#
loop_
_entity_poly.entity_id
_entity_poly.type
_entity_poly.pdbx_seq_one_letter_code
_entity_poly.pdbx_strand_id
1 'polypeptide(L)'
;MKKSIYAIILIVIAVCFYFYETHRNEEASQHILEQENQQTINDQDADGFKPLSRKDFLPSSNNQVIHHSTYSLSYSEKHEQAEWTAHVLRESDITNNNFKRPYFEIDNSVKLVLRTGAIIKKVDMIEVI
;
A
#
# COMPACT_ATOMS: atom_id res chain seq x y z
N MET A 1 40.00 15.28 -3.36
CA MET A 1 39.45 13.98 -2.88
C MET A 1 38.49 14.10 -1.68
N LYS A 2 38.60 15.12 -0.81
CA LYS A 2 37.65 15.28 0.34
C LYS A 2 36.24 15.76 -0.07
N LYS A 3 36.09 16.43 -1.22
CA LYS A 3 34.79 16.93 -1.70
C LYS A 3 33.89 15.82 -2.25
N SER A 4 34.47 14.77 -2.84
CA SER A 4 33.73 13.59 -3.30
C SER A 4 33.25 12.69 -2.15
N ILE A 5 33.82 12.82 -0.95
CA ILE A 5 33.36 12.08 0.24
C ILE A 5 31.93 12.48 0.62
N TYR A 6 31.60 13.78 0.52
CA TYR A 6 30.26 14.28 0.84
C TYR A 6 29.22 13.78 -0.16
N ALA A 7 29.60 13.68 -1.44
CA ALA A 7 28.73 13.11 -2.47
C ALA A 7 28.43 11.63 -2.20
N ILE A 8 29.44 10.85 -1.82
CA ILE A 8 29.26 9.43 -1.46
C ILE A 8 28.38 9.29 -0.22
N ILE A 9 28.61 10.10 0.83
CA ILE A 9 27.78 10.10 2.05
C ILE A 9 26.32 10.41 1.73
N LEU A 10 26.05 11.39 0.85
CA LEU A 10 24.70 11.75 0.44
C LEU A 10 23.99 10.60 -0.28
N ILE A 11 24.70 9.89 -1.18
CA ILE A 11 24.17 8.71 -1.85
C ILE A 11 23.86 7.60 -0.84
N VAL A 12 24.76 7.33 0.12
CA VAL A 12 24.54 6.32 1.16
C VAL A 12 23.31 6.66 2.01
N ILE A 13 23.16 7.93 2.42
CA ILE A 13 21.99 8.38 3.17
C ILE A 13 20.71 8.18 2.36
N ALA A 14 20.71 8.54 1.07
CA ALA A 14 19.55 8.35 0.20
C ALA A 14 19.17 6.86 0.05
N VAL A 15 20.16 5.97 -0.10
CA VAL A 15 19.94 4.52 -0.16
C VAL A 15 19.37 4.00 1.16
N CYS A 16 19.97 4.37 2.30
CA CYS A 16 19.45 3.98 3.62
C CYS A 16 18.01 4.47 3.83
N PHE A 17 17.70 5.71 3.45
CA PHE A 17 16.35 6.27 3.54
C PHE A 17 15.35 5.49 2.67
N TYR A 18 15.73 5.14 1.45
CA TYR A 18 14.89 4.32 0.55
C TYR A 18 14.58 2.94 1.15
N PHE A 19 15.59 2.26 1.71
CA PHE A 19 15.40 0.96 2.36
C PHE A 19 14.49 1.07 3.60
N TYR A 20 14.64 2.15 4.38
CA TYR A 20 13.82 2.42 5.56
C TYR A 20 12.34 2.61 5.22
N GLU A 21 12.03 3.47 4.25
CA GLU A 21 10.65 3.71 3.80
C GLU A 21 10.01 2.42 3.26
N THR A 22 10.77 1.61 2.52
CA THR A 22 10.28 0.35 1.95
C THR A 22 9.90 -0.67 3.04
N HIS A 23 10.72 -0.82 4.07
CA HIS A 23 10.41 -1.73 5.19
C HIS A 23 9.19 -1.26 5.98
N ARG A 24 9.11 0.03 6.30
CA ARG A 24 7.98 0.61 7.07
C ARG A 24 6.64 0.32 6.40
N ASN A 25 6.59 0.42 5.08
CA ASN A 25 5.34 0.28 4.33
C ASN A 25 4.85 -1.18 4.23
N GLU A 26 5.78 -2.14 4.16
CA GLU A 26 5.48 -3.57 4.24
C GLU A 26 4.94 -3.93 5.63
N GLU A 27 5.60 -3.46 6.68
CA GLU A 27 5.18 -3.67 8.07
C GLU A 27 3.78 -3.08 8.33
N ALA A 28 3.48 -1.88 7.81
CA ALA A 28 2.16 -1.28 7.91
C ALA A 28 1.06 -2.14 7.28
N SER A 29 1.32 -2.71 6.09
CA SER A 29 0.38 -3.59 5.41
C SER A 29 0.13 -4.89 6.18
N GLN A 30 1.17 -5.51 6.74
CA GLN A 30 1.03 -6.73 7.55
C GLN A 30 0.34 -6.46 8.90
N HIS A 31 0.64 -5.33 9.53
CA HIS A 31 0.03 -4.95 10.80
C HIS A 31 -1.49 -4.77 10.67
N ILE A 32 -1.98 -4.22 9.55
CA ILE A 32 -3.42 -4.12 9.28
C ILE A 32 -4.08 -5.50 9.29
N LEU A 33 -3.50 -6.49 8.60
CA LEU A 33 -4.03 -7.85 8.58
C LEU A 33 -3.99 -8.52 9.95
N GLU A 34 -2.91 -8.33 10.69
CA GLU A 34 -2.74 -8.89 12.03
C GLU A 34 -3.74 -8.28 13.03
N GLN A 35 -3.97 -6.97 12.97
CA GLN A 35 -4.98 -6.29 13.78
C GLN A 35 -6.39 -6.80 13.47
N GLU A 36 -6.73 -6.97 12.20
CA GLU A 36 -8.03 -7.55 11.80
C GLU A 36 -8.19 -8.99 12.30
N ASN A 37 -7.16 -9.82 12.14
CA ASN A 37 -7.18 -11.21 12.59
C ASN A 37 -7.34 -11.31 14.13
N GLN A 38 -6.68 -10.42 14.89
CA GLN A 38 -6.86 -10.36 16.34
C GLN A 38 -8.28 -9.95 16.74
N GLN A 39 -8.92 -9.02 16.02
CA GLN A 39 -10.34 -8.70 16.23
C GLN A 39 -11.21 -9.93 15.98
N THR A 40 -10.99 -10.65 14.89
CA THR A 40 -11.69 -11.90 14.56
C THR A 40 -11.50 -13.00 15.61
N ILE A 41 -10.34 -13.07 16.27
CA ILE A 41 -10.09 -14.00 17.37
C ILE A 41 -10.80 -13.58 18.67
N ASN A 42 -11.06 -12.30 18.88
CA ASN A 42 -11.83 -11.87 20.05
C ASN A 42 -13.33 -12.13 19.88
N ASP A 43 -13.81 -12.21 18.63
CA ASP A 43 -15.20 -12.50 18.26
C ASP A 43 -15.49 -14.01 18.13
N GLN A 44 -14.67 -14.89 18.72
CA GLN A 44 -14.91 -16.34 18.66
C GLN A 44 -16.18 -16.71 19.45
N ASP A 45 -17.08 -17.45 18.80
CA ASP A 45 -18.23 -18.04 19.47
C ASP A 45 -17.80 -19.17 20.42
N ALA A 46 -18.63 -19.46 21.43
CA ALA A 46 -18.37 -20.49 22.44
C ALA A 46 -18.13 -21.90 21.87
N ASP A 47 -18.59 -22.15 20.63
CA ASP A 47 -18.42 -23.40 19.90
C ASP A 47 -17.04 -23.53 19.20
N GLY A 48 -16.15 -22.54 19.36
CA GLY A 48 -14.79 -22.55 18.81
C GLY A 48 -14.73 -22.26 17.31
N PHE A 49 -15.80 -21.73 16.73
CA PHE A 49 -15.80 -21.26 15.34
C PHE A 49 -14.91 -20.04 15.22
N LYS A 50 -13.91 -20.12 14.32
CA LYS A 50 -13.07 -18.98 13.97
C LYS A 50 -13.70 -18.24 12.79
N PRO A 51 -14.10 -16.97 12.96
CA PRO A 51 -14.60 -16.23 11.82
C PRO A 51 -13.50 -16.08 10.76
N LEU A 52 -13.90 -16.03 9.50
CA LEU A 52 -12.98 -15.89 8.38
C LEU A 52 -12.49 -14.44 8.30
N SER A 53 -11.19 -14.26 8.06
CA SER A 53 -10.53 -12.97 7.95
C SER A 53 -10.55 -12.46 6.50
N ARG A 54 -10.27 -11.17 6.29
CA ARG A 54 -10.13 -10.57 4.94
C ARG A 54 -9.22 -11.40 4.04
N LYS A 55 -8.10 -11.90 4.58
CA LYS A 55 -7.07 -12.65 3.86
C LYS A 55 -7.62 -13.94 3.24
N ASP A 56 -8.63 -14.53 3.85
CA ASP A 56 -9.23 -15.79 3.40
C ASP A 56 -10.13 -15.61 2.16
N PHE A 57 -10.52 -14.36 1.86
CA PHE A 57 -11.40 -14.02 0.74
C PHE A 57 -10.70 -13.26 -0.39
N LEU A 58 -9.39 -13.03 -0.29
CA LEU A 58 -8.67 -12.32 -1.35
C LEU A 58 -8.54 -13.19 -2.60
N PRO A 59 -8.79 -12.63 -3.79
CA PRO A 59 -8.46 -13.32 -5.03
C PRO A 59 -6.96 -13.62 -5.11
N SER A 60 -6.60 -14.69 -5.82
CA SER A 60 -5.20 -14.95 -6.15
C SER A 60 -4.61 -13.78 -6.97
N SER A 61 -3.35 -13.43 -6.71
CA SER A 61 -2.63 -12.41 -7.45
C SER A 61 -1.20 -12.85 -7.74
N ASN A 62 -0.69 -12.48 -8.91
CA ASN A 62 0.73 -12.59 -9.28
C ASN A 62 1.47 -11.23 -9.17
N ASN A 63 0.75 -10.19 -8.75
CA ASN A 63 1.26 -8.83 -8.65
C ASN A 63 1.40 -8.41 -7.17
N GLN A 64 1.79 -7.15 -6.94
CA GLN A 64 1.89 -6.62 -5.58
C GLN A 64 0.49 -6.50 -4.96
N VAL A 65 0.27 -7.15 -3.81
CA VAL A 65 -0.94 -6.97 -3.00
C VAL A 65 -0.65 -5.95 -1.89
N ILE A 66 -1.50 -4.94 -1.78
CA ILE A 66 -1.38 -3.84 -0.82
C ILE A 66 -2.60 -3.83 0.08
N HIS A 67 -2.37 -3.68 1.38
CA HIS A 67 -3.43 -3.67 2.39
C HIS A 67 -3.57 -2.27 2.99
N HIS A 68 -4.73 -1.68 2.76
CA HIS A 68 -5.19 -0.46 3.41
C HIS A 68 -6.23 -0.81 4.48
N SER A 69 -6.53 0.14 5.35
CA SER A 69 -7.42 -0.06 6.51
C SER A 69 -8.79 -0.66 6.14
N THR A 70 -9.43 -0.20 5.06
CA THR A 70 -10.77 -0.65 4.66
C THR A 70 -10.79 -1.46 3.36
N TYR A 71 -9.66 -1.55 2.66
CA TYR A 71 -9.60 -2.23 1.37
C TYR A 71 -8.22 -2.83 1.09
N SER A 72 -8.17 -3.75 0.15
CA SER A 72 -6.94 -4.33 -0.36
C SER A 72 -7.00 -4.37 -1.87
N LEU A 73 -5.84 -4.28 -2.51
CA LEU A 73 -5.78 -4.26 -3.97
C LEU A 73 -4.58 -5.05 -4.47
N SER A 74 -4.75 -5.67 -5.64
CA SER A 74 -3.65 -6.24 -6.44
C SER A 74 -3.27 -5.21 -7.50
N TYR A 75 -2.07 -4.65 -7.43
CA TYR A 75 -1.62 -3.59 -8.34
C TYR A 75 -0.84 -4.15 -9.52
N SER A 76 -1.34 -3.95 -10.74
CA SER A 76 -0.59 -4.30 -11.95
C SER A 76 0.19 -3.10 -12.47
N GLU A 77 1.50 -3.11 -12.24
CA GLU A 77 2.39 -2.04 -12.71
C GLU A 77 2.36 -1.89 -14.24
N LYS A 78 2.29 -3.00 -14.99
CA LYS A 78 2.23 -2.98 -16.47
C LYS A 78 1.06 -2.14 -16.99
N HIS A 79 -0.03 -2.10 -16.25
CA HIS A 79 -1.26 -1.44 -16.63
C HIS A 79 -1.53 -0.16 -15.82
N GLU A 80 -0.62 0.20 -14.90
CA GLU A 80 -0.77 1.33 -13.97
C GLU A 80 -2.12 1.35 -13.23
N GLN A 81 -2.72 0.17 -12.98
CA GLN A 81 -4.06 0.04 -12.40
C GLN A 81 -4.18 -1.20 -11.51
N ALA A 82 -5.21 -1.22 -10.66
CA ALA A 82 -5.57 -2.41 -9.91
C ALA A 82 -6.11 -3.51 -10.84
N GLU A 83 -5.64 -4.73 -10.66
CA GLU A 83 -6.22 -5.94 -11.24
C GLU A 83 -7.56 -6.27 -10.55
N TRP A 84 -7.60 -6.11 -9.23
CA TRP A 84 -8.80 -6.21 -8.41
C TRP A 84 -8.67 -5.35 -7.16
N THR A 85 -9.81 -4.97 -6.58
CA THR A 85 -9.93 -4.37 -5.26
C THR A 85 -10.93 -5.16 -4.42
N ALA A 86 -10.63 -5.33 -3.13
CA ALA A 86 -11.49 -6.01 -2.17
C ALA A 86 -11.73 -5.08 -0.98
N HIS A 87 -12.99 -4.80 -0.68
CA HIS A 87 -13.39 -3.92 0.42
C HIS A 87 -13.94 -4.73 1.57
N VAL A 88 -13.54 -4.38 2.79
CA VAL A 88 -14.20 -4.86 4.00
C VAL A 88 -15.19 -3.80 4.43
N LEU A 89 -16.46 -4.19 4.57
CA LEU A 89 -17.52 -3.33 5.06
C LEU A 89 -17.80 -3.70 6.52
N ARG A 90 -17.48 -2.80 7.44
CA ARG A 90 -17.90 -2.90 8.84
C ARG A 90 -19.08 -1.97 9.07
N GLU A 91 -19.88 -2.28 10.08
CA GLU A 91 -20.98 -1.40 10.49
C GLU A 91 -20.48 0.02 10.78
N SER A 92 -19.29 0.15 11.39
CA SER A 92 -18.63 1.43 11.65
C SER A 92 -18.27 2.24 10.40
N ASP A 93 -18.13 1.58 9.24
CA ASP A 93 -17.81 2.24 7.97
C ASP A 93 -19.08 2.83 7.31
N ILE A 94 -20.28 2.41 7.73
CA ILE A 94 -21.58 2.85 7.16
C ILE A 94 -22.03 4.15 7.85
N THR A 95 -21.22 5.17 7.61
CA THR A 95 -21.32 6.58 7.94
C THR A 95 -22.33 7.42 7.15
N ASN A 96 -23.35 8.08 7.73
CA ASN A 96 -23.96 9.23 7.04
C ASN A 96 -23.07 10.48 7.19
N ASN A 97 -22.00 10.54 6.41
CA ASN A 97 -21.03 11.63 6.40
C ASN A 97 -21.01 12.33 5.04
N ASN A 98 -20.84 13.66 5.05
CA ASN A 98 -20.67 14.45 3.83
C ASN A 98 -19.20 14.86 3.69
N PHE A 99 -18.44 14.10 2.89
CA PHE A 99 -17.03 14.38 2.63
C PHE A 99 -16.88 15.26 1.38
N LYS A 100 -16.01 16.28 1.46
CA LYS A 100 -15.58 17.00 0.26
C LYS A 100 -14.73 16.07 -0.60
N ARG A 101 -14.97 16.04 -1.92
CA ARG A 101 -14.20 15.20 -2.86
C ARG A 101 -12.70 15.55 -2.77
N PRO A 102 -11.83 14.61 -2.36
CA PRO A 102 -10.39 14.84 -2.35
C PRO A 102 -9.83 14.86 -3.78
N TYR A 103 -8.61 15.37 -3.90
CA TYR A 103 -7.84 15.24 -5.13
C TYR A 103 -7.29 13.82 -5.25
N PHE A 104 -6.97 13.42 -6.48
CA PHE A 104 -6.27 12.17 -6.71
C PHE A 104 -4.81 12.35 -6.30
N GLU A 105 -4.32 11.44 -5.47
CA GLU A 105 -2.96 11.43 -4.95
C GLU A 105 -2.26 10.12 -5.31
N ILE A 106 -0.93 10.14 -5.39
CA ILE A 106 -0.13 8.94 -5.63
C ILE A 106 -0.12 8.13 -4.35
N ASP A 107 -0.47 6.85 -4.45
CA ASP A 107 -0.37 5.92 -3.33
C ASP A 107 1.12 5.57 -3.08
N ASN A 108 1.67 6.10 -1.99
CA ASN A 108 3.05 5.83 -1.56
C ASN A 108 3.27 4.36 -1.18
N SER A 109 2.19 3.58 -1.03
CA SER A 109 2.26 2.17 -0.68
C SER A 109 2.61 1.27 -1.87
N VAL A 110 2.47 1.81 -3.09
CA VAL A 110 2.74 1.11 -4.34
C VAL A 110 4.24 1.15 -4.64
N LYS A 111 4.84 -0.01 -4.89
CA LYS A 111 6.23 -0.10 -5.33
C LYS A 111 6.27 -0.01 -6.84
N LEU A 112 6.86 1.07 -7.35
CA LEU A 112 7.10 1.25 -8.78
C LEU A 112 8.49 0.70 -9.13
N VAL A 113 8.56 -0.20 -10.10
CA VAL A 113 9.82 -0.58 -10.75
C VAL A 113 10.09 0.48 -11.80
N LEU A 114 11.16 1.26 -11.62
CA LEU A 114 11.55 2.28 -12.58
C LEU A 114 11.86 1.63 -13.94
N ARG A 115 10.88 1.58 -14.84
CA ARG A 115 11.10 1.32 -16.25
C ARG A 115 11.53 2.63 -16.89
N THR A 116 12.51 2.59 -17.78
CA THR A 116 13.09 3.76 -18.45
C THR A 116 12.04 4.67 -19.11
N GLY A 117 10.83 4.17 -19.42
CA GLY A 117 9.69 4.96 -19.93
C GLY A 117 8.83 5.67 -18.86
N ALA A 118 8.85 5.24 -17.60
CA ALA A 118 8.10 5.87 -16.51
C ALA A 118 8.67 7.25 -16.11
N ILE A 119 9.97 7.47 -16.35
CA ILE A 119 10.60 8.78 -16.16
C ILE A 119 10.04 9.80 -17.16
N ILE A 120 9.70 9.37 -18.39
CA ILE A 120 9.16 10.27 -19.43
C ILE A 120 7.73 10.70 -19.07
N LYS A 121 6.85 9.77 -18.67
CA LYS A 121 5.49 10.13 -18.22
C LYS A 121 5.47 11.06 -16.99
N LYS A 122 6.43 10.89 -16.07
CA LYS A 122 6.50 11.74 -14.87
C LYS A 122 6.95 13.17 -15.21
N VAL A 123 7.74 13.35 -16.27
CA VAL A 123 8.09 14.67 -16.81
C VAL A 123 6.91 15.30 -17.56
N ASP A 124 6.21 14.53 -18.41
CA ASP A 124 5.04 15.03 -19.14
C ASP A 124 3.90 15.50 -18.22
N MET A 125 3.71 14.87 -17.05
CA MET A 125 2.70 15.27 -16.08
C MET A 125 3.07 16.55 -15.30
N ILE A 126 4.36 16.90 -15.23
CA ILE A 126 4.84 18.13 -14.59
C ILE A 126 4.73 19.33 -15.55
N GLU A 127 4.72 19.11 -16.87
CA GLU A 127 4.57 20.18 -17.87
C GLU A 127 3.12 20.60 -18.16
N VAL A 128 2.13 19.95 -17.54
CA VAL A 128 0.68 20.23 -17.76
C VAL A 128 0.03 20.97 -16.57
N ILE A 129 0.84 21.59 -15.69
CA ILE A 129 0.35 22.46 -14.61
C ILE A 129 0.88 23.88 -14.80
#